data_AF-A0A8C2UJB2-F1
#
_entry.id   AF-A0A8C2UJB2-F1
#
_cell.length_a   1.000
_cell.length_b   1.000
_cell.length_c   1.000
_cell.angle_alpha   90.00
_cell.angle_beta   90.00
_cell.angle_gamma   90.00
#
_symmetry.space_group_name_H-M   'P 1'
#
loop_
_entity.id
_entity.type
_entity.pdbx_description
1 polymer ?
#
loop_
_entity_poly.entity_id
_entity_poly.type
_entity_poly.pdbx_seq_one_letter_code
_entity_poly.pdbx_strand_id
1 'polypeptide(L)'
;MEPEGWLIGCEFEDSVFEEGPERRPAPPAPYDAKRCEPQWFDEEAESSDDVEVLTVKKFRGDLAYRRQEYQKALQEYSSISENLSPTNFAMRRDIWEGQARCLAHLGRHVEALEIATNLENKATNIDHLTTVLYLQLGICSSWPNLEKTISCLQKLIALHPFNPWTWGKLAEAYLSLGPALSASFASPQRQNGFASSDKTIKSTFPPSGRDCLLCFPETLPESCVLSMEARSSTLKSIPSCMAGKRGTMLPETQMKACASLIRARLLLQLTQSQQTSFALEKNLRTQQEIEDKMREFHFQEDTLLWIAEVMGEDIGPEKMKDEVYAEVKSSGPVALTGLVTASLEGFEDKWFGKIRDHFCSLEGHLQSEIQILA
;
A
#
# COMPACT_ATOMS: atom_id res chain seq x y z
N MET A 1 -21.52 9.68 -38.31
CA MET A 1 -21.45 9.99 -36.88
C MET A 1 -20.31 9.13 -36.36
N GLU A 2 -19.11 9.68 -36.47
CA GLU A 2 -17.87 9.02 -36.05
C GLU A 2 -17.77 9.11 -34.51
N PRO A 3 -17.21 8.10 -33.82
CA PRO A 3 -16.97 8.22 -32.39
C PRO A 3 -15.73 9.09 -32.18
N GLU A 4 -15.91 10.25 -31.58
CA GLU A 4 -14.80 11.08 -31.10
C GLU A 4 -14.00 10.28 -30.07
N GLY A 5 -12.80 9.86 -30.48
CA GLY A 5 -11.81 9.25 -29.61
C GLY A 5 -11.27 10.29 -28.63
N TRP A 6 -11.49 10.04 -27.34
CA TRP A 6 -11.04 10.90 -26.26
C TRP A 6 -9.56 10.66 -25.97
N LEU A 7 -8.70 11.63 -26.31
CA LEU A 7 -7.33 11.68 -25.86
C LEU A 7 -7.28 12.47 -24.54
N ILE A 8 -7.11 11.78 -23.42
CA ILE A 8 -6.84 12.40 -22.12
C ILE A 8 -5.34 12.75 -22.11
N GLY A 9 -4.98 14.04 -22.05
CA GLY A 9 -3.64 14.48 -21.62
C GLY A 9 -2.74 15.20 -22.63
N CYS A 10 -3.25 15.95 -23.63
CA CYS A 10 -2.37 16.66 -24.58
C CYS A 10 -2.83 18.09 -24.95
N GLU A 11 -3.31 18.91 -24.01
CA GLU A 11 -3.21 20.36 -24.24
C GLU A 11 -1.78 20.78 -23.86
N PHE A 12 -0.89 20.73 -24.85
CA PHE A 12 0.45 21.27 -24.73
C PHE A 12 0.32 22.80 -24.57
N GLU A 13 0.88 23.33 -23.49
CA GLU A 13 0.94 24.78 -23.27
C GLU A 13 1.88 25.36 -24.35
N ASP A 14 1.34 26.12 -25.31
CA ASP A 14 2.06 26.70 -26.46
C ASP A 14 3.15 27.71 -26.02
N SER A 15 3.14 28.10 -24.75
CA SER A 15 4.17 28.88 -24.04
C SER A 15 5.57 28.23 -24.08
N VAL A 16 5.67 26.91 -24.31
CA VAL A 16 6.95 26.21 -24.47
C VAL A 16 7.69 26.60 -25.77
N PHE A 17 6.97 27.14 -26.76
CA PHE A 17 7.53 27.59 -28.04
C PHE A 17 7.76 29.10 -28.11
N GLU A 18 7.55 29.84 -27.02
CA GLU A 18 7.88 31.26 -26.97
C GLU A 18 9.40 31.46 -27.05
N GLU A 19 9.81 32.43 -27.87
CA GLU A 19 11.22 32.77 -28.11
C GLU A 19 11.85 33.32 -26.83
N GLY A 20 12.59 32.47 -26.12
CA GLY A 20 13.30 32.84 -24.90
C GLY A 20 14.35 33.95 -25.15
N PRO A 21 14.76 34.68 -24.10
CA PRO A 21 15.75 35.75 -24.24
C PRO A 21 17.05 35.25 -24.86
N GLU A 22 17.51 35.90 -25.93
CA GLU A 22 18.72 35.56 -26.67
C GLU A 22 19.96 35.67 -25.75
N ARG A 23 20.44 34.53 -25.25
CA ARG A 23 21.69 34.48 -24.48
C ARG A 23 22.85 34.57 -25.47
N ARG A 24 23.69 35.59 -25.31
CA ARG A 24 24.93 35.75 -26.08
C ARG A 24 25.72 34.43 -26.05
N PRO A 25 26.08 33.85 -27.22
CA PRO A 25 26.82 32.60 -27.26
C PRO A 25 28.24 32.85 -26.76
N ALA A 26 28.48 32.54 -25.48
CA ALA A 26 29.84 32.31 -25.02
C ALA A 26 30.36 31.06 -25.74
N PRO A 27 31.66 31.01 -26.11
CA PRO A 27 32.25 29.78 -26.61
C PRO A 27 31.98 28.67 -25.59
N PRO A 28 31.46 27.51 -25.99
CA PRO A 28 31.30 26.41 -25.06
C PRO A 28 32.67 26.12 -24.47
N ALA A 29 32.77 26.14 -23.14
CA ALA A 29 33.96 25.63 -22.48
C ALA A 29 34.20 24.21 -23.00
N PRO A 30 35.45 23.79 -23.23
CA PRO A 30 35.73 22.41 -23.59
C PRO A 30 35.08 21.49 -22.55
N TYR A 31 34.05 20.78 -22.97
CA TYR A 31 33.28 19.88 -22.14
C TYR A 31 33.84 18.48 -22.34
N ASP A 32 34.68 18.06 -21.40
CA ASP A 32 35.04 16.66 -21.29
C ASP A 32 33.92 15.96 -20.52
N ALA A 33 33.18 15.10 -21.22
CA ALA A 33 32.17 14.27 -20.59
C ALA A 33 32.84 13.43 -19.49
N LYS A 34 32.34 13.54 -18.25
CA LYS A 34 32.80 12.69 -17.15
C LYS A 34 32.58 11.22 -17.56
N ARG A 35 33.67 10.47 -17.73
CA ARG A 35 33.61 9.02 -17.96
C ARG A 35 33.38 8.36 -16.60
N CYS A 36 32.17 7.86 -16.39
CA CYS A 36 31.80 7.18 -15.15
C CYS A 36 32.04 5.68 -15.31
N GLU A 37 33.17 5.19 -14.78
CA GLU A 37 33.42 3.75 -14.71
C GLU A 37 32.41 3.06 -13.77
N PRO A 38 32.13 1.76 -13.93
CA PRO A 38 31.29 1.02 -12.98
C PRO A 38 31.81 1.21 -11.55
N GLN A 39 30.92 1.53 -10.61
CA GLN A 39 31.27 1.76 -9.19
C GLN A 39 32.25 2.93 -8.97
N TRP A 40 32.28 3.93 -9.87
CA TRP A 40 33.12 5.14 -9.71
C TRP A 40 32.95 5.85 -8.35
N PHE A 41 31.83 5.63 -7.66
CA PHE A 41 31.51 6.20 -6.36
C PHE A 41 32.03 5.38 -5.16
N ASP A 42 32.66 4.22 -5.36
CA ASP A 42 33.17 3.37 -4.27
C ASP A 42 34.48 3.92 -3.65
N GLU A 43 35.25 4.72 -4.38
CA GLU A 43 36.48 5.36 -3.89
C GLU A 43 36.18 6.61 -3.04
N GLU A 44 37.04 6.94 -2.06
CA GLU A 44 36.90 8.15 -1.26
C GLU A 44 36.90 9.39 -2.17
N ALA A 45 35.80 10.15 -2.14
CA ALA A 45 35.68 11.35 -2.94
C ALA A 45 36.60 12.43 -2.35
N GLU A 46 37.77 12.62 -2.94
CA GLU A 46 38.60 13.81 -2.76
C GLU A 46 37.98 14.99 -3.52
N SER A 47 36.73 15.32 -3.18
CA SER A 47 36.07 16.53 -3.68
C SER A 47 36.04 17.59 -2.58
N SER A 48 36.37 18.83 -2.96
CA SER A 48 36.21 20.00 -2.08
C SER A 48 34.75 20.44 -1.92
N ASP A 49 33.82 19.86 -2.70
CA ASP A 49 32.39 20.16 -2.61
C ASP A 49 31.69 19.17 -1.69
N ASP A 50 31.29 19.66 -0.51
CA ASP A 50 30.56 18.88 0.49
C ASP A 50 29.30 18.22 -0.10
N VAL A 51 28.61 18.86 -1.06
CA VAL A 51 27.40 18.29 -1.68
C VAL A 51 27.72 17.10 -2.57
N GLU A 52 28.83 17.15 -3.32
CA GLU A 52 29.28 16.03 -4.15
C GLU A 52 29.71 14.85 -3.27
N VAL A 53 30.42 15.12 -2.17
CA VAL A 53 30.81 14.09 -1.19
C VAL A 53 29.60 13.38 -0.59
N LEU A 54 28.56 14.13 -0.18
CA LEU A 54 27.33 13.54 0.37
C LEU A 54 26.55 12.73 -0.69
N THR A 55 26.58 13.18 -1.96
CA THR A 55 25.95 12.47 -3.07
C THR A 55 26.64 11.13 -3.35
N VAL A 56 27.97 11.10 -3.35
CA VAL A 56 28.76 9.86 -3.49
C VAL A 56 28.45 8.89 -2.35
N LYS A 57 28.39 9.37 -1.10
CA LYS A 57 27.99 8.54 0.04
C LYS A 57 26.58 7.97 -0.10
N LYS A 58 25.62 8.77 -0.61
CA LYS A 58 24.26 8.29 -0.90
C LYS A 58 24.31 7.10 -1.85
N PHE A 59 25.07 7.21 -2.94
CA PHE A 59 25.22 6.11 -3.92
C PHE A 59 25.85 4.86 -3.32
N ARG A 60 26.84 4.98 -2.43
CA ARG A 60 27.38 3.83 -1.69
C ARG A 60 26.33 3.17 -0.80
N GLY A 61 25.54 3.97 -0.09
CA GLY A 61 24.40 3.50 0.70
C GLY A 61 23.38 2.75 -0.15
N ASP A 62 23.00 3.32 -1.30
CA ASP A 62 22.06 2.71 -2.24
C ASP A 62 22.60 1.40 -2.83
N LEU A 63 23.89 1.34 -3.17
CA LEU A 63 24.55 0.13 -3.64
C LEU A 63 24.59 -0.95 -2.55
N ALA A 64 24.96 -0.59 -1.32
CA ALA A 64 24.96 -1.49 -0.17
C ALA A 64 23.55 -2.03 0.10
N TYR A 65 22.52 -1.18 0.00
CA TYR A 65 21.12 -1.60 0.13
C TYR A 65 20.75 -2.63 -0.95
N ARG A 66 21.09 -2.38 -2.22
CA ARG A 66 20.83 -3.36 -3.31
C ARG A 66 21.57 -4.68 -3.11
N ARG A 67 22.75 -4.66 -2.50
CA ARG A 67 23.52 -5.86 -2.11
C ARG A 67 23.00 -6.54 -0.84
N GLN A 68 21.91 -6.04 -0.25
CA GLN A 68 21.34 -6.51 1.02
C GLN A 68 22.28 -6.34 2.23
N GLU A 69 23.27 -5.46 2.12
CA GLU A 69 24.18 -5.07 3.21
C GLU A 69 23.52 -3.98 4.08
N TYR A 70 22.33 -4.27 4.63
CA TYR A 70 21.46 -3.24 5.23
C TYR A 70 22.10 -2.48 6.40
N GLN A 71 22.94 -3.14 7.20
CA GLN A 71 23.65 -2.49 8.30
C GLN A 71 24.67 -1.46 7.77
N LYS A 72 25.38 -1.79 6.68
CA LYS A 72 26.34 -0.90 6.04
C LYS A 72 25.64 0.26 5.35
N ALA A 73 24.55 -0.02 4.62
CA ALA A 73 23.72 1.02 4.01
C ALA A 73 23.21 2.02 5.06
N LEU A 74 22.74 1.52 6.21
CA LEU A 74 22.29 2.36 7.31
C LEU A 74 23.42 3.24 7.88
N GLN A 75 24.65 2.74 7.97
CA GLN A 75 25.81 3.52 8.41
C GLN A 75 26.14 4.65 7.43
N GLU A 76 26.15 4.36 6.12
CA GLU A 76 26.36 5.39 5.08
C GLU A 76 25.32 6.50 5.18
N TYR A 77 24.03 6.14 5.23
CA TYR A 77 22.93 7.09 5.36
C TYR A 77 22.98 7.91 6.66
N SER A 78 23.39 7.29 7.77
CA SER A 78 23.55 7.99 9.05
C SER A 78 24.68 9.01 8.99
N SER A 79 25.81 8.66 8.36
CA SER A 79 26.93 9.59 8.17
C SER A 79 26.56 10.81 7.31
N ILE A 80 25.63 10.65 6.38
CA ILE A 80 25.10 11.77 5.58
C ILE A 80 24.23 12.66 6.46
N SER A 81 23.35 12.07 7.28
CA SER A 81 22.42 12.82 8.13
C SER A 81 23.13 13.75 9.13
N GLU A 82 24.30 13.38 9.63
CA GLU A 82 25.11 14.20 10.54
C GLU A 82 25.72 15.43 9.87
N ASN A 83 26.02 15.34 8.57
CA ASN A 83 26.73 16.37 7.80
C ASN A 83 25.80 17.15 6.86
N LEU A 84 24.55 16.73 6.70
CA LEU A 84 23.61 17.30 5.74
C LEU A 84 23.04 18.64 6.25
N SER A 85 23.23 19.69 5.45
CA SER A 85 22.62 21.01 5.70
C SER A 85 21.11 20.91 5.92
N PRO A 86 20.52 21.65 6.89
CA PRO A 86 19.08 21.67 7.17
C PRO A 86 18.23 22.19 5.99
N THR A 87 18.81 22.87 5.01
CA THR A 87 18.09 23.40 3.84
C THR A 87 17.91 22.39 2.71
N ASN A 88 18.67 21.29 2.69
CA ASN A 88 18.57 20.28 1.62
C ASN A 88 17.46 19.25 1.92
N PHE A 89 16.20 19.68 1.73
CA PHE A 89 15.02 18.87 2.03
C PHE A 89 14.92 17.62 1.16
N ALA A 90 15.24 17.72 -0.13
CA ALA A 90 15.15 16.61 -1.07
C ALA A 90 16.09 15.46 -0.67
N MET A 91 17.37 15.76 -0.46
CA MET A 91 18.33 14.74 -0.03
C MET A 91 17.94 14.19 1.35
N ARG A 92 17.50 15.03 2.29
CA ARG A 92 17.11 14.55 3.63
C ARG A 92 15.98 13.54 3.57
N ARG A 93 14.97 13.80 2.75
CA ARG A 93 13.87 12.87 2.52
C ARG A 93 14.40 11.53 2.01
N ASP A 94 15.21 11.55 0.95
CA ASP A 94 15.77 10.33 0.36
C ASP A 94 16.57 9.51 1.38
N ILE A 95 17.41 10.18 2.19
CA ILE A 95 18.21 9.54 3.23
C ILE A 95 17.33 8.92 4.31
N TRP A 96 16.33 9.64 4.81
CA TRP A 96 15.38 9.11 5.81
C TRP A 96 14.57 7.94 5.25
N GLU A 97 14.15 8.00 4.00
CA GLU A 97 13.48 6.89 3.30
C GLU A 97 14.39 5.66 3.24
N GLY A 98 15.67 5.85 2.87
CA GLY A 98 16.69 4.82 2.86
C GLY A 98 16.94 4.20 4.24
N GLN A 99 17.05 5.03 5.29
CA GLN A 99 17.21 4.59 6.67
C GLN A 99 16.02 3.75 7.13
N ALA A 100 14.79 4.21 6.90
CA ALA A 100 13.57 3.49 7.27
C ALA A 100 13.50 2.11 6.59
N ARG A 101 13.85 2.01 5.30
CA ARG A 101 13.92 0.73 4.60
C ARG A 101 14.98 -0.19 5.17
N CYS A 102 16.19 0.31 5.45
CA CYS A 102 17.24 -0.48 6.10
C CYS A 102 16.80 -1.01 7.46
N LEU A 103 16.21 -0.15 8.29
CA LEU A 103 15.72 -0.51 9.62
C LEU A 103 14.63 -1.59 9.55
N ALA A 104 13.72 -1.50 8.58
CA ALA A 104 12.69 -2.51 8.35
C ALA A 104 13.30 -3.88 8.01
N HIS A 105 14.28 -3.93 7.10
CA HIS A 105 14.99 -5.17 6.76
C HIS A 105 15.84 -5.74 7.91
N LEU A 106 16.28 -4.89 8.83
CA LEU A 106 16.99 -5.29 10.05
C LEU A 106 16.04 -5.71 11.20
N GLY A 107 14.73 -5.73 10.97
CA GLY A 107 13.73 -6.06 12.00
C GLY A 107 13.45 -4.95 13.01
N ARG A 108 14.03 -3.76 12.82
CA ARG A 108 13.87 -2.57 13.69
C ARG A 108 12.64 -1.75 13.27
N HIS A 109 11.48 -2.41 13.23
CA HIS A 109 10.26 -1.85 12.65
C HIS A 109 9.72 -0.62 13.38
N VAL A 110 9.89 -0.53 14.70
CA VAL A 110 9.43 0.63 15.49
C VAL A 110 10.17 1.90 15.06
N GLU A 111 11.50 1.82 14.92
CA GLU A 111 12.33 2.95 14.48
C GLU A 111 12.06 3.31 13.01
N ALA A 112 11.87 2.30 12.15
CA ALA A 112 11.49 2.51 10.76
C ALA A 112 10.16 3.30 10.65
N LEU A 113 9.18 2.94 11.48
CA LEU A 113 7.89 3.64 11.51
C LEU A 113 8.00 5.05 12.09
N GLU A 114 8.83 5.29 13.09
CA GLU A 114 9.06 6.63 13.62
C GLU A 114 9.59 7.58 12.54
N ILE A 115 10.56 7.12 11.74
CA ILE A 115 11.06 7.88 10.59
C ILE A 115 9.94 8.11 9.56
N ALA A 116 9.16 7.07 9.23
CA ALA A 116 8.09 7.18 8.25
C ALA A 116 6.94 8.11 8.71
N THR A 117 6.60 8.15 10.00
CA THR A 117 5.62 9.10 10.56
C THR A 117 6.17 10.53 10.56
N ASN A 118 7.47 10.71 10.82
CA ASN A 118 8.10 12.03 10.72
C ASN A 118 8.10 12.55 9.26
N LEU A 119 8.36 11.66 8.30
CA LEU A 119 8.24 11.98 6.87
C LEU A 119 6.81 12.35 6.49
N GLU A 120 5.81 11.63 7.01
CA GLU A 120 4.39 11.89 6.76
C GLU A 120 4.00 13.30 7.21
N ASN A 121 4.37 13.67 8.44
CA ASN A 121 4.09 14.99 9.02
C ASN A 121 4.79 16.14 8.28
N LYS A 122 5.81 15.83 7.46
CA LYS A 122 6.57 16.80 6.66
C LYS A 122 6.21 16.77 5.17
N ALA A 123 5.25 15.94 4.76
CA ALA A 123 4.83 15.91 3.38
C ALA A 123 4.18 17.24 2.98
N THR A 124 4.67 17.86 1.91
CA THR A 124 4.21 19.16 1.41
C THR A 124 3.22 19.05 0.26
N ASN A 125 3.12 17.87 -0.35
CA ASN A 125 2.26 17.58 -1.49
C ASN A 125 1.77 16.12 -1.43
N ILE A 126 0.75 15.82 -2.23
CA ILE A 126 0.11 14.51 -2.30
C ILE A 126 1.09 13.43 -2.77
N ASP A 127 1.95 13.72 -3.74
CA ASP A 127 2.92 12.74 -4.28
C ASP A 127 3.88 12.24 -3.20
N HIS A 128 4.49 13.15 -2.44
CA HIS A 128 5.39 12.82 -1.34
C HIS A 128 4.63 12.08 -0.23
N LEU A 129 3.43 12.52 0.14
CA LEU A 129 2.64 11.78 1.13
C LEU A 129 2.34 10.36 0.66
N THR A 130 2.03 10.19 -0.63
CA THR A 130 1.76 8.90 -1.24
C THR A 130 2.99 7.98 -1.15
N THR A 131 4.19 8.47 -1.46
CA THR A 131 5.42 7.68 -1.36
C THR A 131 5.70 7.26 0.08
N VAL A 132 5.45 8.14 1.05
CA VAL A 132 5.61 7.85 2.48
C VAL A 132 4.59 6.83 2.98
N LEU A 133 3.34 6.92 2.55
CA LEU A 133 2.31 5.93 2.90
C LEU A 133 2.64 4.55 2.31
N TYR A 134 3.20 4.48 1.10
CA TYR A 134 3.72 3.23 0.55
C TYR A 134 4.92 2.69 1.34
N LEU A 135 5.81 3.55 1.83
CA LEU A 135 6.89 3.15 2.74
C LEU A 135 6.31 2.55 4.03
N GLN A 136 5.36 3.23 4.69
CA GLN A 136 4.70 2.72 5.89
C GLN A 136 4.01 1.37 5.65
N LEU A 137 3.30 1.23 4.52
CA LEU A 137 2.66 -0.01 4.13
C LEU A 137 3.68 -1.14 3.95
N GLY A 138 4.83 -0.87 3.31
CA GLY A 138 5.92 -1.83 3.18
C GLY A 138 6.50 -2.27 4.53
N ILE A 139 6.71 -1.33 5.45
CA ILE A 139 7.17 -1.61 6.81
C ILE A 139 6.14 -2.47 7.56
N CYS A 140 4.85 -2.12 7.52
CA CYS A 140 3.78 -2.87 8.20
C CYS A 140 3.45 -4.20 7.51
N SER A 141 3.84 -4.41 6.25
CA SER A 141 3.71 -5.72 5.61
C SER A 141 4.80 -6.69 6.08
N SER A 142 5.98 -6.17 6.42
CA SER A 142 7.09 -6.96 6.98
C SER A 142 6.94 -7.29 8.48
N TRP A 143 6.01 -6.62 9.17
CA TRP A 143 5.80 -6.73 10.61
C TRP A 143 4.31 -6.79 10.91
N PRO A 144 3.76 -7.82 11.60
CA PRO A 144 2.32 -8.04 11.72
C PRO A 144 1.60 -6.95 12.54
N ASN A 145 1.33 -5.81 11.91
CA ASN A 145 0.58 -4.68 12.43
C ASN A 145 -0.58 -4.37 11.47
N LEU A 146 -1.61 -5.23 11.53
CA LEU A 146 -2.75 -5.15 10.63
C LEU A 146 -3.53 -3.83 10.77
N GLU A 147 -3.63 -3.28 11.98
CA GLU A 147 -4.32 -2.00 12.23
C GLU A 147 -3.64 -0.86 11.47
N LYS A 148 -2.31 -0.73 11.57
CA LYS A 148 -1.56 0.27 10.80
C LYS A 148 -1.64 0.01 9.30
N THR A 149 -1.58 -1.25 8.86
CA THR A 149 -1.75 -1.61 7.45
C THR A 149 -3.10 -1.13 6.90
N ILE A 150 -4.20 -1.40 7.61
CA ILE A 150 -5.54 -0.93 7.23
C ILE A 150 -5.58 0.60 7.21
N SER A 151 -5.08 1.27 8.26
CA SER A 151 -5.05 2.73 8.32
C SER A 151 -4.26 3.35 7.16
N CYS A 152 -3.08 2.82 6.83
CA CYS A 152 -2.28 3.28 5.68
C CYS A 152 -3.03 3.09 4.35
N LEU A 153 -3.71 1.95 4.16
CA LEU A 153 -4.49 1.68 2.95
C LEU A 153 -5.70 2.62 2.83
N GLN A 154 -6.39 2.90 3.93
CA GLN A 154 -7.49 3.88 3.97
C GLN A 154 -7.00 5.29 3.62
N LYS A 155 -5.85 5.72 4.17
CA LYS A 155 -5.21 7.00 3.79
C LYS A 155 -4.84 7.03 2.30
N LEU A 156 -4.30 5.94 1.75
CA LEU A 156 -3.98 5.84 0.32
C LEU A 156 -5.23 5.93 -0.56
N ILE A 157 -6.34 5.31 -0.16
CA ILE A 157 -7.63 5.40 -0.87
C ILE A 157 -8.24 6.80 -0.74
N ALA A 158 -8.10 7.44 0.42
CA ALA A 158 -8.53 8.81 0.60
C ALA A 158 -7.82 9.79 -0.35
N LEU A 159 -6.55 9.53 -0.68
CA LEU A 159 -5.78 10.32 -1.64
C LEU A 159 -6.01 9.88 -3.09
N HIS A 160 -6.21 8.59 -3.33
CA HIS A 160 -6.31 7.98 -4.66
C HIS A 160 -7.50 7.03 -4.75
N PRO A 161 -8.75 7.53 -4.69
CA PRO A 161 -9.95 6.69 -4.58
C PRO A 161 -10.20 5.79 -5.82
N PHE A 162 -9.57 6.13 -6.94
CA PHE A 162 -9.66 5.39 -8.21
C PHE A 162 -8.51 4.40 -8.45
N ASN A 163 -7.64 4.17 -7.46
CA ASN A 163 -6.58 3.15 -7.59
C ASN A 163 -7.10 1.74 -7.24
N PRO A 164 -7.33 0.84 -8.22
CA PRO A 164 -7.90 -0.49 -7.95
C PRO A 164 -7.03 -1.36 -7.06
N TRP A 165 -5.71 -1.21 -7.14
CA TRP A 165 -4.76 -2.08 -6.44
C TRP A 165 -4.77 -1.83 -4.93
N THR A 166 -4.96 -0.59 -4.50
CA THR A 166 -5.05 -0.24 -3.08
C THR A 166 -6.33 -0.82 -2.45
N TRP A 167 -7.45 -0.80 -3.18
CA TRP A 167 -8.69 -1.44 -2.77
C TRP A 167 -8.54 -2.96 -2.63
N GLY A 168 -7.86 -3.61 -3.57
CA GLY A 168 -7.53 -5.05 -3.47
C GLY A 168 -6.72 -5.38 -2.22
N LYS A 169 -5.68 -4.60 -1.92
CA LYS A 169 -4.87 -4.76 -0.69
C LYS A 169 -5.69 -4.52 0.58
N LEU A 170 -6.61 -3.56 0.56
CA LEU A 170 -7.51 -3.30 1.69
C LEU A 170 -8.41 -4.51 1.97
N ALA A 171 -8.94 -5.14 0.92
CA ALA A 171 -9.71 -6.36 1.06
C ALA A 171 -8.89 -7.50 1.71
N GLU A 172 -7.66 -7.70 1.26
CA GLU A 172 -6.75 -8.72 1.82
C GLU A 172 -6.44 -8.45 3.30
N ALA A 173 -6.26 -7.17 3.67
CA ALA A 173 -6.05 -6.77 5.05
C ALA A 173 -7.29 -7.08 5.92
N TYR A 174 -8.51 -6.82 5.43
CA TYR A 174 -9.74 -7.18 6.13
C TYR A 174 -9.94 -8.69 6.27
N LEU A 175 -9.64 -9.47 5.22
CA LEU A 175 -9.70 -10.94 5.28
C LEU A 175 -8.72 -11.51 6.31
N SER A 176 -7.55 -10.90 6.43
CA SER A 176 -6.52 -11.29 7.41
C SER A 176 -6.93 -11.00 8.85
N LEU A 177 -7.86 -10.07 9.08
CA LEU A 177 -8.37 -9.71 10.41
C LEU A 177 -9.32 -10.78 10.98
N GLY A 178 -10.06 -11.49 10.13
CA GLY A 178 -11.11 -12.45 10.53
C GLY A 178 -10.63 -13.65 11.37
N PRO A 179 -9.60 -14.41 10.96
CA PRO A 179 -9.14 -15.58 11.71
C PRO A 179 -8.20 -15.25 12.89
N ALA A 180 -7.47 -14.13 12.83
CA ALA A 180 -6.38 -13.80 13.75
C ALA A 180 -6.84 -13.61 15.22
N LEU A 181 -8.09 -13.20 15.42
CA LEU A 181 -8.66 -13.01 16.77
C LEU A 181 -9.27 -14.29 17.35
N SER A 182 -9.57 -15.31 16.53
CA SER A 182 -10.10 -16.60 17.02
C SER A 182 -9.03 -17.47 17.70
N ALA A 183 -7.76 -17.33 17.30
CA ALA A 183 -6.65 -18.09 17.89
C ALA A 183 -6.05 -17.44 19.15
N SER A 184 -6.22 -16.12 19.32
CA SER A 184 -5.57 -15.35 20.41
C SER A 184 -6.20 -15.55 21.79
N PHE A 185 -7.45 -16.06 21.86
CA PHE A 185 -8.15 -16.28 23.14
C PHE A 185 -8.14 -17.72 23.67
N ALA A 186 -7.41 -18.63 23.02
CA ALA A 186 -7.14 -19.94 23.60
C ALA A 186 -6.02 -19.81 24.66
N SER A 187 -6.41 -19.54 25.90
CA SER A 187 -5.47 -19.47 27.04
C SER A 187 -4.65 -20.76 27.17
N PRO A 188 -3.36 -20.72 27.52
CA PRO A 188 -2.66 -21.92 27.92
C PRO A 188 -3.08 -22.27 29.35
N GLN A 189 -3.83 -23.36 29.47
CA GLN A 189 -4.11 -24.00 30.74
C GLN A 189 -2.81 -24.44 31.39
N ARG A 190 -2.62 -24.02 32.65
CA ARG A 190 -1.50 -24.35 33.53
C ARG A 190 -1.10 -25.83 33.44
N GLN A 191 0.19 -26.09 33.27
CA GLN A 191 0.85 -27.22 33.93
C GLN A 191 2.12 -26.74 34.63
N ASN A 192 2.15 -26.97 35.94
CA ASN A 192 3.32 -26.86 36.80
C ASN A 192 4.24 -28.07 36.58
N GLY A 193 5.56 -27.86 36.63
CA GLY A 193 6.53 -28.95 36.79
C GLY A 193 7.97 -28.56 36.46
N PHE A 194 8.74 -28.22 37.50
CA PHE A 194 10.18 -27.93 37.56
C PHE A 194 11.10 -28.84 36.71
N ALA A 195 12.15 -28.28 36.07
CA ALA A 195 13.53 -28.20 36.59
C ALA A 195 14.60 -27.90 35.51
N SER A 196 15.48 -26.95 35.86
CA SER A 196 16.87 -26.69 35.47
C SER A 196 17.59 -27.62 34.45
N SER A 197 18.19 -27.04 33.40
CA SER A 197 19.65 -26.87 33.32
C SER A 197 20.09 -26.11 32.06
N ASP A 198 21.11 -25.30 32.27
CA ASP A 198 21.92 -24.50 31.36
C ASP A 198 22.48 -25.30 30.17
N LYS A 199 22.39 -24.75 28.95
CA LYS A 199 23.35 -24.95 27.84
C LYS A 199 23.02 -24.08 26.63
N THR A 200 24.03 -23.34 26.19
CA THR A 200 24.16 -22.56 24.96
C THR A 200 23.62 -23.31 23.73
N ILE A 201 22.63 -22.73 23.04
CA ILE A 201 22.18 -23.20 21.73
C ILE A 201 22.36 -22.07 20.72
N LYS A 202 23.26 -22.30 19.76
CA LYS A 202 23.40 -21.53 18.52
C LYS A 202 22.06 -21.53 17.79
N SER A 203 21.53 -20.34 17.54
CA SER A 203 20.34 -20.14 16.74
C SER A 203 20.67 -20.31 15.26
N THR A 204 20.36 -21.48 14.71
CA THR A 204 20.29 -21.70 13.26
C THR A 204 18.81 -21.74 12.88
N PHE A 205 18.30 -20.63 12.36
CA PHE A 205 17.01 -20.62 11.67
C PHE A 205 17.25 -20.97 10.19
N PRO A 206 16.47 -21.88 9.59
CA PRO A 206 16.50 -22.09 8.14
C PRO A 206 15.83 -20.90 7.43
N PRO A 207 16.18 -20.61 6.17
CA PRO A 207 15.54 -19.52 5.44
C PRO A 207 14.10 -19.96 5.11
N SER A 208 13.11 -19.29 5.70
CA SER A 208 11.74 -19.39 5.18
C SER A 208 11.69 -18.61 3.88
N GLY A 209 11.74 -19.33 2.76
CA GLY A 209 11.52 -18.77 1.43
C GLY A 209 10.15 -18.13 1.32
N ARG A 210 10.12 -16.80 1.44
CA ARG A 210 9.08 -15.92 0.95
C ARG A 210 9.77 -14.59 0.68
N ASP A 211 10.22 -14.42 -0.55
CA ASP A 211 10.81 -13.18 -1.03
C ASP A 211 9.76 -12.08 -0.93
N CYS A 212 9.82 -11.29 0.15
CA CYS A 212 9.10 -10.04 0.26
C CYS A 212 9.86 -9.01 -0.59
N LEU A 213 9.70 -9.11 -1.91
CA LEU A 213 10.27 -8.16 -2.86
C LEU A 213 9.51 -6.84 -2.73
N LEU A 214 10.08 -5.92 -1.96
CA LEU A 214 9.81 -4.49 -2.09
C LEU A 214 10.36 -4.01 -3.44
N CYS A 215 9.66 -4.32 -4.53
CA CYS A 215 9.97 -3.85 -5.88
C CYS A 215 8.70 -3.34 -6.57
N PHE A 216 8.71 -2.06 -6.93
CA PHE A 216 7.77 -1.44 -7.88
C PHE A 216 8.32 -1.62 -9.33
N PRO A 217 7.49 -1.41 -10.37
CA PRO A 217 7.41 -2.34 -11.50
C PRO A 217 8.50 -2.13 -12.54
N GLU A 218 9.15 -3.23 -12.91
CA GLU A 218 9.77 -3.41 -14.22
C GLU A 218 9.47 -4.81 -14.75
N THR A 219 9.45 -4.90 -16.07
CA THR A 219 8.74 -5.85 -16.94
C THR A 219 9.42 -7.22 -17.13
N LEU A 220 8.60 -8.29 -17.07
CA LEU A 220 8.72 -9.60 -17.76
C LEU A 220 9.83 -10.61 -17.37
N PRO A 221 9.75 -11.90 -17.79
CA PRO A 221 8.63 -12.84 -17.68
C PRO A 221 9.02 -14.24 -17.11
N GLU A 222 7.98 -15.07 -16.94
CA GLU A 222 7.93 -16.54 -17.07
C GLU A 222 8.29 -17.50 -15.91
N SER A 223 7.21 -18.20 -15.50
CA SER A 223 7.09 -19.63 -15.22
C SER A 223 7.58 -20.17 -13.88
N CYS A 224 6.62 -20.65 -13.07
CA CYS A 224 6.73 -21.93 -12.35
C CYS A 224 5.32 -22.49 -12.11
N VAL A 225 5.08 -23.64 -12.71
CA VAL A 225 3.93 -24.53 -12.50
C VAL A 225 4.11 -25.27 -11.16
N LEU A 226 3.01 -25.82 -10.61
CA LEU A 226 2.84 -26.87 -9.58
C LEU A 226 2.11 -26.35 -8.33
N SER A 227 1.15 -27.02 -7.69
CA SER A 227 0.43 -28.29 -7.90
C SER A 227 -0.79 -28.26 -6.95
N MET A 228 -1.95 -28.72 -7.41
CA MET A 228 -3.16 -28.85 -6.59
C MET A 228 -3.02 -30.03 -5.63
N GLU A 229 -3.26 -29.81 -4.33
CA GLU A 229 -3.72 -30.87 -3.43
C GLU A 229 -4.94 -30.40 -2.63
N ALA A 230 -6.07 -31.02 -2.96
CA ALA A 230 -7.33 -30.86 -2.27
C ALA A 230 -7.27 -31.56 -0.90
N ARG A 231 -7.68 -30.85 0.16
CA ARG A 231 -8.06 -31.49 1.42
C ARG A 231 -9.53 -31.18 1.70
N SER A 232 -10.35 -32.20 1.45
CA SER A 232 -11.73 -32.28 1.91
C SER A 232 -11.75 -32.48 3.42
N SER A 233 -12.49 -31.63 4.13
CA SER A 233 -12.90 -31.91 5.51
C SER A 233 -14.37 -31.56 5.69
N THR A 234 -15.18 -32.62 5.73
CA THR A 234 -16.59 -32.65 6.12
C THR A 234 -16.69 -32.36 7.62
N LEU A 235 -17.45 -31.33 8.03
CA LEU A 235 -17.82 -31.11 9.43
C LEU A 235 -19.33 -30.89 9.55
N LYS A 236 -19.93 -31.82 10.30
CA LYS A 236 -21.35 -31.97 10.58
C LYS A 236 -21.84 -30.85 11.50
N SER A 237 -23.06 -30.39 11.25
CA SER A 237 -23.79 -29.42 12.05
C SER A 237 -24.25 -30.01 13.39
N ILE A 238 -24.10 -29.24 14.47
CA ILE A 238 -24.96 -29.28 15.67
C ILE A 238 -25.07 -27.84 16.21
N PRO A 239 -26.28 -27.33 16.53
CA PRO A 239 -26.47 -25.95 16.95
C PRO A 239 -26.24 -25.80 18.46
N SER A 240 -25.59 -24.72 18.90
CA SER A 240 -25.66 -24.32 20.29
C SER A 240 -25.73 -22.79 20.44
N CYS A 241 -26.91 -22.37 20.87
CA CYS A 241 -27.25 -21.04 21.33
C CYS A 241 -26.46 -20.69 22.61
N MET A 242 -25.68 -19.61 22.58
CA MET A 242 -25.45 -18.70 23.71
C MET A 242 -24.95 -17.36 23.17
N ALA A 243 -25.78 -16.33 23.36
CA ALA A 243 -25.53 -14.95 22.98
C ALA A 243 -24.37 -14.35 23.79
N GLY A 244 -23.43 -13.70 23.09
CA GLY A 244 -22.39 -12.91 23.73
C GLY A 244 -21.39 -12.33 22.73
N LYS A 245 -21.75 -11.22 22.06
CA LYS A 245 -20.88 -10.18 21.46
C LYS A 245 -19.56 -10.63 20.76
N ARG A 246 -19.52 -11.84 20.20
CA ARG A 246 -18.35 -12.40 19.48
C ARG A 246 -18.64 -12.75 18.01
N GLY A 247 -19.91 -12.71 17.60
CA GLY A 247 -20.36 -13.14 16.27
C GLY A 247 -20.46 -12.04 15.21
N THR A 248 -20.39 -10.75 15.57
CA THR A 248 -20.61 -9.61 14.65
C THR A 248 -19.37 -9.13 13.90
N MET A 249 -18.15 -9.49 14.36
CA MET A 249 -16.91 -8.97 13.77
C MET A 249 -16.51 -9.69 12.48
N LEU A 250 -16.84 -10.98 12.34
CA LEU A 250 -16.52 -11.76 11.14
C LEU A 250 -17.41 -11.40 9.94
N PRO A 251 -18.74 -11.24 10.09
CA PRO A 251 -19.60 -10.77 8.98
C PRO A 251 -19.23 -9.37 8.51
N GLU A 252 -18.90 -8.45 9.43
CA GLU A 252 -18.54 -7.08 9.08
C GLU A 252 -17.21 -7.00 8.31
N THR A 253 -16.18 -7.73 8.75
CA THR A 253 -14.89 -7.78 8.04
C THR A 253 -15.00 -8.46 6.68
N GLN A 254 -15.81 -9.52 6.56
CA GLN A 254 -16.11 -10.16 5.27
C GLN A 254 -16.87 -9.23 4.33
N MET A 255 -17.86 -8.48 4.84
CA MET A 255 -18.58 -7.46 4.07
C MET A 255 -17.64 -6.38 3.55
N LYS A 256 -16.78 -5.81 4.41
CA LYS A 256 -15.80 -4.78 4.00
C LYS A 256 -14.80 -5.31 2.98
N ALA A 257 -14.34 -6.55 3.14
CA ALA A 257 -13.48 -7.20 2.16
C ALA A 257 -14.18 -7.38 0.81
N CYS A 258 -15.42 -7.89 0.81
CA CYS A 258 -16.21 -8.06 -0.42
C CYS A 258 -16.49 -6.72 -1.12
N ALA A 259 -16.90 -5.69 -0.39
CA ALA A 259 -17.10 -4.34 -0.93
C ALA A 259 -15.81 -3.77 -1.54
N SER A 260 -14.68 -3.95 -0.86
CA SER A 260 -13.37 -3.51 -1.36
C SER A 260 -12.95 -4.26 -2.63
N LEU A 261 -13.21 -5.57 -2.72
CA LEU A 261 -12.96 -6.37 -3.92
C LEU A 261 -13.85 -5.94 -5.10
N ILE A 262 -15.14 -5.72 -4.85
CA ILE A 262 -16.09 -5.22 -5.85
C ILE A 262 -15.63 -3.87 -6.40
N ARG A 263 -15.24 -2.95 -5.50
CA ARG A 263 -14.70 -1.64 -5.89
C ARG A 263 -13.45 -1.78 -6.74
N ALA A 264 -12.50 -2.63 -6.35
CA ALA A 264 -11.30 -2.90 -7.14
C ALA A 264 -11.66 -3.40 -8.55
N ARG A 265 -12.62 -4.33 -8.67
CA ARG A 265 -13.09 -4.86 -9.96
C ARG A 265 -13.73 -3.78 -10.84
N LEU A 266 -14.60 -2.94 -10.29
CA LEU A 266 -15.25 -1.85 -11.03
C LEU A 266 -14.23 -0.86 -11.59
N LEU A 267 -13.20 -0.51 -10.81
CA LEU A 267 -12.11 0.38 -11.24
C LEU A 267 -11.21 -0.26 -12.31
N LEU A 268 -10.98 -1.58 -12.22
CA LEU A 268 -10.28 -2.33 -13.26
C LEU A 268 -11.08 -2.33 -14.58
N GLN A 269 -12.40 -2.53 -14.52
CA GLN A 269 -13.28 -2.48 -15.70
C GLN A 269 -13.30 -1.09 -16.33
N LEU A 270 -13.31 -0.03 -15.52
CA LEU A 270 -13.28 1.35 -15.99
C LEU A 270 -12.04 1.64 -16.86
N THR A 271 -10.87 1.14 -16.45
CA THR A 271 -9.60 1.40 -17.14
C THR A 271 -9.29 0.39 -18.24
N GLN A 272 -10.09 -0.66 -18.39
CA GLN A 272 -9.81 -1.79 -19.26
C GLN A 272 -9.68 -1.39 -20.73
N SER A 273 -10.57 -0.53 -21.24
CA SER A 273 -10.56 -0.10 -22.65
C SER A 273 -9.34 0.73 -23.03
N GLN A 274 -8.66 1.34 -22.05
CA GLN A 274 -7.49 2.18 -22.24
C GLN A 274 -6.17 1.39 -22.15
N GLN A 275 -6.22 0.13 -21.72
CA GLN A 275 -5.05 -0.70 -21.49
C GLN A 275 -4.79 -1.66 -22.64
N THR A 276 -3.52 -1.97 -22.89
CA THR A 276 -3.09 -2.93 -23.91
C THR A 276 -1.99 -3.86 -23.40
N SER A 277 -1.73 -4.96 -24.11
CA SER A 277 -0.63 -5.89 -23.83
C SER A 277 -0.64 -6.41 -22.38
N PHE A 278 0.52 -6.45 -21.72
CA PHE A 278 0.69 -6.95 -20.35
C PHE A 278 -0.14 -6.22 -19.29
N ALA A 279 -0.42 -4.93 -19.49
CA ALA A 279 -1.27 -4.17 -18.56
C ALA A 279 -2.71 -4.69 -18.60
N LEU A 280 -3.25 -4.91 -19.80
CA LEU A 280 -4.58 -5.47 -20.01
C LEU A 280 -4.65 -6.92 -19.51
N GLU A 281 -3.63 -7.73 -19.79
CA GLU A 281 -3.57 -9.12 -19.31
C GLU A 281 -3.61 -9.19 -17.78
N LYS A 282 -2.80 -8.36 -17.10
CA LYS A 282 -2.78 -8.29 -15.64
C LYS A 282 -4.13 -7.85 -15.10
N ASN A 283 -4.77 -6.86 -15.72
CA ASN A 283 -6.09 -6.39 -15.34
C ASN A 283 -7.13 -7.53 -15.41
N LEU A 284 -7.27 -8.18 -16.57
CA LEU A 284 -8.23 -9.28 -16.78
C LEU A 284 -7.99 -10.44 -15.82
N ARG A 285 -6.73 -10.82 -15.60
CA ARG A 285 -6.36 -11.85 -14.63
C ARG A 285 -6.80 -11.48 -13.22
N THR A 286 -6.55 -10.24 -12.80
CA THR A 286 -6.94 -9.76 -11.47
C THR A 286 -8.46 -9.72 -11.32
N GLN A 287 -9.21 -9.32 -12.34
CA GLN A 287 -10.68 -9.38 -12.31
C GLN A 287 -11.19 -10.81 -12.09
N GLN A 288 -10.60 -11.79 -12.77
CA GLN A 288 -10.95 -13.21 -12.58
C GLN A 288 -10.61 -13.69 -11.16
N GLU A 289 -9.44 -13.36 -10.64
CA GLU A 289 -9.04 -13.70 -9.26
C GLU A 289 -9.99 -13.08 -8.22
N ILE A 290 -10.46 -11.86 -8.45
CA ILE A 290 -11.46 -11.22 -7.60
C ILE A 290 -12.78 -11.99 -7.66
N GLU A 291 -13.25 -12.36 -8.84
CA GLU A 291 -14.50 -13.12 -9.00
C GLU A 291 -14.42 -14.49 -8.33
N ASP A 292 -13.28 -15.17 -8.44
CA ASP A 292 -13.01 -16.43 -7.77
C ASP A 292 -13.08 -16.28 -6.24
N LYS A 293 -12.41 -15.26 -5.69
CA LYS A 293 -12.48 -14.93 -4.25
C LYS A 293 -13.90 -14.55 -3.84
N MET A 294 -14.64 -13.81 -4.65
CA MET A 294 -16.01 -13.38 -4.34
C MET A 294 -16.97 -14.57 -4.18
N ARG A 295 -16.76 -15.66 -4.93
CA ARG A 295 -17.54 -16.90 -4.79
C ARG A 295 -17.37 -17.58 -3.43
N GLU A 296 -16.26 -17.31 -2.72
CA GLU A 296 -15.99 -17.86 -1.38
C GLU A 296 -16.78 -17.16 -0.27
N PHE A 297 -17.30 -15.94 -0.49
CA PHE A 297 -18.05 -15.20 0.53
C PHE A 297 -19.50 -15.68 0.70
N HIS A 298 -20.03 -16.49 -0.22
CA HIS A 298 -21.39 -17.05 -0.18
C HIS A 298 -22.52 -16.02 -0.03
N PHE A 299 -22.33 -14.76 -0.47
CA PHE A 299 -23.41 -13.77 -0.56
C PHE A 299 -24.36 -14.09 -1.72
N GLN A 300 -25.63 -13.69 -1.58
CA GLN A 300 -26.62 -13.79 -2.65
C GLN A 300 -26.27 -12.82 -3.79
N GLU A 301 -26.63 -13.18 -5.03
CA GLU A 301 -26.35 -12.36 -6.22
C GLU A 301 -26.96 -10.95 -6.10
N ASP A 302 -28.18 -10.84 -5.58
CA ASP A 302 -28.85 -9.54 -5.36
C ASP A 302 -28.06 -8.66 -4.37
N THR A 303 -27.48 -9.25 -3.33
CA THR A 303 -26.61 -8.54 -2.37
C THR A 303 -25.32 -8.06 -3.03
N LEU A 304 -24.69 -8.90 -3.87
CA LEU A 304 -23.47 -8.55 -4.59
C LEU A 304 -23.72 -7.43 -5.61
N LEU A 305 -24.86 -7.47 -6.30
CA LEU A 305 -25.28 -6.43 -7.24
C LEU A 305 -25.48 -5.10 -6.50
N TRP A 306 -26.17 -5.13 -5.37
CA TRP A 306 -26.40 -3.92 -4.58
C TRP A 306 -25.10 -3.33 -4.00
N ILE A 307 -24.16 -4.18 -3.53
CA ILE A 307 -22.83 -3.69 -3.12
C ILE A 307 -22.11 -3.04 -4.31
N ALA A 308 -22.23 -3.59 -5.51
CA ALA A 308 -21.63 -3.00 -6.71
C ALA A 308 -22.24 -1.65 -7.08
N GLU A 309 -23.55 -1.47 -6.92
CA GLU A 309 -24.21 -0.18 -7.10
C GLU A 309 -23.69 0.87 -6.12
N VAL A 310 -23.61 0.52 -4.83
CA VAL A 310 -23.10 1.43 -3.79
C VAL A 310 -21.64 1.77 -4.01
N MET A 311 -20.80 0.77 -4.26
CA MET A 311 -19.36 0.97 -4.50
C MET A 311 -19.06 1.58 -5.88
N GLY A 312 -20.04 1.73 -6.76
CA GLY A 312 -19.89 2.32 -8.10
C GLY A 312 -20.50 3.72 -8.25
N GLU A 313 -21.12 4.27 -7.21
CA GLU A 313 -21.94 5.49 -7.28
C GLU A 313 -21.17 6.74 -7.78
N ASP A 314 -19.86 6.80 -7.53
CA ASP A 314 -18.95 7.87 -7.92
C ASP A 314 -18.15 7.59 -9.22
N ILE A 315 -18.28 6.39 -9.81
CA ILE A 315 -17.55 6.00 -11.05
C ILE A 315 -18.18 6.63 -12.32
N GLY A 316 -19.11 7.58 -12.17
CA GLY A 316 -19.72 8.30 -13.29
C GLY A 316 -18.83 9.42 -13.84
N PRO A 317 -18.79 9.65 -15.17
CA PRO A 317 -17.89 10.62 -15.81
C PRO A 317 -18.09 12.08 -15.36
N GLU A 318 -19.26 12.43 -14.84
CA GLU A 318 -19.53 13.76 -14.27
C GLU A 318 -18.90 13.93 -12.90
N LYS A 319 -18.96 12.90 -12.04
CA LYS A 319 -18.45 12.93 -10.66
C LYS A 319 -16.93 12.82 -10.57
N MET A 320 -16.30 12.14 -11.53
CA MET A 320 -14.84 12.01 -11.58
C MET A 320 -14.14 13.34 -11.87
N LYS A 321 -14.76 14.24 -12.66
CA LYS A 321 -14.18 15.56 -12.93
C LYS A 321 -14.07 16.39 -11.66
N ASP A 322 -15.12 16.40 -10.84
CA ASP A 322 -15.19 17.22 -9.63
C ASP A 322 -14.15 16.80 -8.57
N GLU A 323 -13.86 15.50 -8.44
CA GLU A 323 -12.84 15.01 -7.48
C GLU A 323 -11.40 15.29 -7.97
N VAL A 324 -11.10 15.12 -9.26
CA VAL A 324 -9.76 15.39 -9.82
C VAL A 324 -9.37 16.88 -9.70
N TYR A 325 -10.33 17.81 -9.82
CA TYR A 325 -10.07 19.23 -9.63
C TYR A 325 -9.90 19.65 -8.14
N ALA A 326 -10.33 18.82 -7.19
CA ALA A 326 -10.16 19.07 -5.76
C ALA A 326 -8.73 18.72 -5.28
N GLU A 327 -8.09 17.71 -5.89
CA GLU A 327 -6.72 17.26 -5.56
C GLU A 327 -5.66 18.37 -5.72
N VAL A 328 -5.85 19.30 -6.67
CA VAL A 328 -4.87 20.34 -7.02
C VAL A 328 -4.75 21.46 -5.96
N LYS A 329 -5.66 21.54 -4.96
CA LYS A 329 -5.77 22.72 -4.08
C LYS A 329 -5.13 22.59 -2.70
N SER A 330 -4.56 21.45 -2.32
CA SER A 330 -3.96 21.30 -0.98
C SER A 330 -2.52 21.81 -0.92
N SER A 331 -2.34 23.06 -0.51
CA SER A 331 -1.02 23.69 -0.33
C SER A 331 -0.54 23.60 1.12
N GLY A 332 0.40 22.68 1.39
CA GLY A 332 1.22 22.66 2.61
C GLY A 332 0.90 21.55 3.63
N PRO A 333 1.84 21.20 4.53
CA PRO A 333 1.74 20.01 5.39
C PRO A 333 0.54 19.98 6.33
N VAL A 334 0.16 21.13 6.88
CA VAL A 334 -0.98 21.24 7.82
C VAL A 334 -2.30 21.00 7.10
N ALA A 335 -2.46 21.59 5.91
CA ALA A 335 -3.65 21.39 5.08
C ALA A 335 -3.78 19.93 4.62
N LEU A 336 -2.65 19.33 4.22
CA LEU A 336 -2.58 17.94 3.79
C LEU A 336 -2.90 16.96 4.94
N THR A 337 -2.33 17.19 6.12
CA THR A 337 -2.63 16.39 7.32
C THR A 337 -4.09 16.52 7.75
N GLY A 338 -4.65 17.73 7.71
CA GLY A 338 -6.06 17.99 7.99
C GLY A 338 -6.99 17.29 7.00
N LEU A 339 -6.67 17.33 5.70
CA LEU A 339 -7.42 16.65 4.65
C LEU A 339 -7.47 15.14 4.89
N VAL A 340 -6.31 14.52 5.17
CA VAL A 340 -6.21 13.08 5.42
C VAL A 340 -6.94 12.69 6.68
N THR A 341 -6.83 13.48 7.76
CA THR A 341 -7.49 13.19 9.04
C THR A 341 -9.01 13.25 8.89
N ALA A 342 -9.53 14.31 8.26
CA ALA A 342 -10.97 14.45 8.01
C ALA A 342 -11.49 13.33 7.09
N SER A 343 -10.72 12.95 6.06
CA SER A 343 -11.08 11.86 5.17
C SER A 343 -11.10 10.50 5.90
N LEU A 344 -10.20 10.31 6.87
CA LEU A 344 -10.13 9.08 7.66
C LEU A 344 -11.28 8.97 8.68
N GLU A 345 -11.63 10.06 9.37
CA GLU A 345 -12.75 10.08 10.33
C GLU A 345 -14.10 9.73 9.66
N GLY A 346 -14.29 10.13 8.40
CA GLY A 346 -15.47 9.81 7.61
C GLY A 346 -15.34 8.60 6.68
N PHE A 347 -14.19 7.90 6.66
CA PHE A 347 -13.89 6.89 5.64
C PHE A 347 -14.87 5.73 5.66
N GLU A 348 -15.07 5.15 6.86
CA GLU A 348 -15.92 3.97 7.05
C GLU A 348 -17.37 4.26 6.67
N ASP A 349 -17.88 5.42 7.06
CA ASP A 349 -19.26 5.81 6.75
C ASP A 349 -19.42 6.17 5.27
N LYS A 350 -18.43 6.84 4.65
CA LYS A 350 -18.43 7.15 3.21
C LYS A 350 -18.53 5.89 2.36
N TRP A 351 -17.69 4.89 2.64
CA TRP A 351 -17.55 3.73 1.75
C TRP A 351 -18.37 2.51 2.18
N PHE A 352 -18.58 2.31 3.48
CA PHE A 352 -19.25 1.11 4.00
C PHE A 352 -20.54 1.41 4.75
N GLY A 353 -20.87 2.68 5.04
CA GLY A 353 -22.03 3.05 5.84
C GLY A 353 -23.35 2.55 5.25
N LYS A 354 -23.63 2.86 3.98
CA LYS A 354 -24.83 2.37 3.27
C LYS A 354 -24.91 0.86 3.30
N ILE A 355 -23.79 0.17 3.03
CA ILE A 355 -23.66 -1.29 3.01
C ILE A 355 -24.04 -1.88 4.36
N ARG A 356 -23.39 -1.40 5.42
CA ARG A 356 -23.62 -1.80 6.81
C ARG A 356 -25.08 -1.68 7.21
N ASP A 357 -25.73 -0.57 6.88
CA ASP A 357 -27.12 -0.30 7.29
C ASP A 357 -28.11 -1.30 6.65
N HIS A 358 -27.86 -1.73 5.41
CA HIS A 358 -28.67 -2.74 4.73
C HIS A 358 -28.53 -4.13 5.35
N PHE A 359 -27.31 -4.56 5.69
CA PHE A 359 -27.09 -5.84 6.38
C PHE A 359 -27.72 -5.86 7.78
N CYS A 360 -27.64 -4.75 8.52
CA CYS A 360 -28.32 -4.61 9.82
C CYS A 360 -29.84 -4.75 9.70
N SER A 361 -30.44 -4.16 8.65
CA SER A 361 -31.87 -4.27 8.37
C SER A 361 -32.29 -5.71 8.04
N LEU A 362 -31.50 -6.41 7.23
CA LEU A 362 -31.77 -7.79 6.82
C LEU A 362 -31.71 -8.76 8.00
N GLU A 363 -30.72 -8.59 8.89
CA GLU A 363 -30.59 -9.38 10.12
C GLU A 363 -31.75 -9.12 11.09
N GLY A 364 -32.20 -7.87 11.20
CA GLY A 364 -33.38 -7.49 11.98
C GLY A 364 -34.67 -8.11 11.44
N HIS A 365 -34.84 -8.18 10.12
CA HIS A 365 -36.00 -8.80 9.49
C HIS A 365 -36.06 -10.30 9.76
N LEU A 366 -34.94 -11.01 9.60
CA LEU A 366 -34.83 -12.45 9.88
C LEU A 366 -35.12 -12.78 11.35
N GLN A 367 -34.64 -11.96 12.29
CA GLN A 367 -34.94 -12.16 13.72
C GLN A 367 -36.42 -11.92 14.05
N SER A 368 -37.07 -10.97 13.37
CA SER A 368 -38.50 -10.69 13.55
C SER A 368 -39.41 -11.78 12.97
N GLU A 369 -39.06 -12.37 11.82
CA GLU A 369 -39.83 -13.48 11.24
C GLU A 369 -39.75 -14.75 12.09
N ILE A 370 -38.59 -15.03 12.69
CA ILE A 370 -38.41 -16.17 13.60
C ILE A 370 -39.26 -16.00 14.88
N GLN A 371 -39.44 -14.77 15.36
CA GLN A 371 -40.29 -14.49 16.53
C GLN A 371 -41.79 -14.52 16.24
N ILE A 372 -42.21 -14.35 14.98
CA ILE A 372 -43.63 -14.43 14.58
C ILE A 372 -44.06 -15.88 14.33
N LEU A 373 -43.11 -16.77 14.05
CA LEU A 373 -43.33 -18.21 13.79
C LEU A 373 -43.14 -19.12 15.03
N ALA A 374 -42.82 -18.56 16.20
CA ALA A 374 -42.73 -19.25 17.49
C ALA A 374 -43.94 -18.90 18.37
#